data_AF-A0AAV5MES3-F1
#
_entry.id   AF-A0AAV5MES3-F1
#
_cell.length_a   1.000
_cell.length_b   1.000
_cell.length_c   1.000
_cell.angle_alpha   90.00
_cell.angle_beta   90.00
_cell.angle_gamma   90.00
#
_symmetry.space_group_name_H-M   'P 1'
#
loop_
_entity.id
_entity.type
_entity.pdbx_description
1 polymer ?
#
loop_
_entity_poly.entity_id
_entity_poly.type
_entity_poly.pdbx_seq_one_letter_code
_entity_poly.pdbx_strand_id
1 'polypeptide(L)'
;MFRQGSCILKKKVEDIVKYSEDGIPVKRLRRKVIDINSKNIASRSFWNENPSLLEELGSFTQDVDKIKPDYIRSFLFENKLMPSTWIVIRIDGCHFHRFSEVHEFTKPNDEQALKLMNSCAVTVLEEFEDVKFSYGVSDEYSFVLKKNSQLYQRRARLFPMTFLLF
;
A
#
# COMPACT_ATOMS: atom_id res chain seq x y z
N MET A 1 -6.25 -25.03 13.20
CA MET A 1 -5.81 -24.85 11.79
C MET A 1 -4.29 -24.76 11.79
N PHE A 2 -3.59 -25.70 11.16
CA PHE A 2 -2.12 -25.69 11.09
C PHE A 2 -1.69 -24.59 10.10
N ARG A 3 -0.99 -23.55 10.59
CA ARG A 3 -0.44 -22.48 9.75
C ARG A 3 1.02 -22.82 9.42
N GLN A 4 1.19 -23.78 8.52
CA GLN A 4 2.50 -24.04 7.92
C GLN A 4 2.93 -22.80 7.12
N GLY A 5 4.18 -22.40 7.28
CA GLY A 5 4.74 -21.26 6.57
C GLY A 5 6.27 -21.30 6.55
N SER A 6 6.86 -20.51 5.68
CA SER A 6 8.30 -20.31 5.56
C SER A 6 8.69 -18.90 5.96
N CYS A 7 9.89 -18.76 6.51
CA CYS A 7 10.51 -17.48 6.86
C CYS A 7 11.89 -17.41 6.21
N ILE A 8 12.12 -16.37 5.40
CA ILE A 8 13.40 -16.13 4.75
C ILE A 8 14.09 -14.99 5.50
N LEU A 9 15.27 -15.25 6.05
CA LEU A 9 16.00 -14.25 6.82
C LEU A 9 17.50 -14.25 6.54
N LYS A 10 18.13 -13.09 6.77
CA LYS A 10 19.58 -12.91 6.64
C LYS A 10 20.24 -13.19 8.00
N LYS A 11 20.98 -14.29 8.12
CA LYS A 11 21.72 -14.65 9.34
C LYS A 11 23.20 -14.40 9.15
N LYS A 12 23.85 -13.84 10.19
CA LYS A 12 25.31 -13.81 10.29
C LYS A 12 25.79 -15.25 10.54
N VAL A 13 26.52 -15.82 9.59
CA VAL A 13 27.12 -17.15 9.70
C VAL A 13 28.63 -17.04 9.55
N GLU A 14 29.37 -17.88 10.27
CA GLU A 14 30.80 -18.04 10.03
C GLU A 14 31.01 -18.79 8.72
N ASP A 15 31.71 -18.17 7.79
CA ASP A 15 32.10 -18.77 6.53
C ASP A 15 33.61 -18.93 6.51
N ILE A 16 34.08 -20.13 6.16
CA ILE A 16 35.51 -20.36 5.90
C ILE A 16 35.80 -19.77 4.52
N VAL A 17 36.62 -18.73 4.48
CA VAL A 17 36.91 -18.03 3.22
C VAL A 17 38.18 -18.55 2.57
N LYS A 18 39.17 -18.94 3.39
CA LYS A 18 40.47 -19.49 2.97
C LYS A 18 41.05 -20.39 4.06
N TYR A 19 42.06 -21.17 3.74
CA TYR A 19 42.94 -21.83 4.72
C TYR A 19 44.29 -21.11 4.71
N SER A 20 44.93 -20.95 5.88
CA SER A 20 46.31 -20.47 5.97
C SER A 20 47.28 -21.51 5.39
N GLU A 21 48.55 -21.13 5.19
CA GLU A 21 49.61 -22.04 4.75
C GLU A 21 49.78 -23.25 5.70
N ASP A 22 49.46 -23.05 7.00
CA ASP A 22 49.45 -24.10 8.03
C ASP A 22 48.13 -24.90 8.11
N GLY A 23 47.20 -24.67 7.18
CA GLY A 23 45.90 -25.37 7.13
C GLY A 23 44.85 -24.86 8.13
N ILE A 24 45.05 -23.70 8.77
CA ILE A 24 44.07 -23.13 9.71
C ILE A 24 42.97 -22.41 8.92
N PRO A 25 41.67 -22.73 9.15
CA PRO A 25 40.58 -22.07 8.44
C PRO A 25 40.43 -20.60 8.85
N VAL A 26 40.53 -19.70 7.87
CA VAL A 26 40.25 -18.28 8.01
C VAL A 26 38.74 -18.07 7.90
N LYS A 27 38.10 -17.94 9.05
CA LYS A 27 36.67 -17.67 9.17
C LYS A 27 36.36 -16.18 9.03
N ARG A 28 35.31 -15.82 8.31
CA ARG A 28 34.73 -14.47 8.31
C ARG A 28 33.23 -14.56 8.55
N LEU A 29 32.71 -13.61 9.31
CA LEU A 29 31.27 -13.48 9.51
C LEU A 29 30.64 -12.89 8.23
N ARG A 30 29.71 -13.61 7.60
CA ARG A 30 28.96 -13.13 6.42
C ARG A 30 27.47 -13.25 6.64
N ARG A 31 26.69 -12.35 6.07
CA ARG A 31 25.22 -12.45 6.04
C ARG A 31 24.82 -13.41 4.91
N LYS A 32 24.25 -14.56 5.24
CA LYS A 32 23.63 -15.48 4.27
C LYS A 32 22.12 -15.46 4.42
N VAL A 33 21.42 -15.63 3.31
CA VAL A 33 19.97 -15.85 3.28
C VAL A 33 19.72 -17.31 3.64
N ILE A 34 18.83 -17.54 4.61
CA ILE A 34 18.43 -18.87 5.08
C ILE A 34 16.92 -18.96 4.98
N ASP A 35 16.42 -20.10 4.52
CA ASP A 35 15.00 -20.46 4.54
C ASP A 35 14.71 -21.34 5.77
N ILE A 36 13.65 -21.00 6.51
CA ILE A 36 13.19 -21.71 7.70
C ILE A 36 11.73 -22.09 7.51
N ASN A 37 11.47 -23.40 7.45
CA ASN A 37 10.12 -23.94 7.44
C ASN A 37 9.60 -24.17 8.87
N SER A 38 8.37 -23.73 9.15
CA SER A 38 7.74 -23.90 10.46
C SER A 38 6.32 -24.43 10.33
N LYS A 39 5.93 -25.30 11.29
CA LYS A 39 4.56 -25.79 11.43
C LYS A 39 3.59 -24.73 11.96
N ASN A 40 4.12 -23.72 12.64
CA ASN A 40 3.35 -22.60 13.16
C ASN A 40 4.22 -21.34 13.22
N ILE A 41 4.32 -20.63 12.09
CA ILE A 41 5.09 -19.39 12.02
C ILE A 41 4.48 -18.25 12.85
N ALA A 42 3.20 -18.34 13.23
CA ALA A 42 2.53 -17.33 14.03
C ALA A 42 2.83 -17.46 15.53
N SER A 43 3.41 -18.58 15.99
CA SER A 43 3.69 -18.75 17.42
C SER A 43 4.80 -17.81 17.88
N ARG A 44 4.69 -17.29 19.10
CA ARG A 44 5.76 -16.48 19.71
C ARG A 44 7.07 -17.28 19.84
N SER A 45 6.98 -18.60 20.03
CA SER A 45 8.14 -19.47 20.14
C SER A 45 9.00 -19.43 18.88
N PHE A 46 8.35 -19.45 17.71
CA PHE A 46 9.05 -19.32 16.43
C PHE A 46 9.88 -18.03 16.38
N TRP A 47 9.30 -16.88 16.73
CA TRP A 47 10.01 -15.59 16.65
C TRP A 47 11.09 -15.45 17.73
N ASN A 48 10.82 -15.92 18.96
CA ASN A 48 11.72 -15.74 20.09
C ASN A 48 12.90 -16.73 20.09
N GLU A 49 12.74 -17.93 19.55
CA GLU A 49 13.81 -18.94 19.47
C GLU A 49 14.80 -18.67 18.34
N ASN A 50 14.51 -17.71 17.45
CA ASN A 50 15.41 -17.29 16.38
C ASN A 50 16.25 -16.08 16.84
N PRO A 51 17.54 -16.24 17.19
CA PRO A 51 18.32 -15.17 17.82
C PRO A 51 18.44 -13.91 16.97
N SER A 52 18.57 -14.07 15.64
CA SER A 52 18.66 -12.94 14.71
C SER A 52 17.34 -12.17 14.59
N LEU A 53 16.20 -12.84 14.76
CA LEU A 53 14.90 -12.17 14.78
C LEU A 53 14.65 -11.53 16.13
N LEU A 54 15.03 -12.21 17.22
CA LEU A 54 14.93 -11.69 18.58
C LEU A 54 15.78 -10.41 18.78
N GLU A 55 16.98 -10.36 18.20
CA GLU A 55 17.88 -9.19 18.25
C GLU A 55 17.26 -7.97 17.52
N GLU A 56 16.65 -8.19 16.35
CA GLU A 56 16.13 -7.10 15.49
C GLU A 56 14.69 -6.68 15.85
N LEU A 57 13.83 -7.63 16.21
CA LEU A 57 12.39 -7.41 16.43
C LEU A 57 12.01 -7.37 17.92
N GLY A 58 12.89 -7.82 18.81
CA GLY A 58 12.58 -7.99 20.22
C GLY A 58 11.74 -9.23 20.52
N SER A 59 11.39 -9.42 21.79
CA SER A 59 10.62 -10.59 22.24
C SER A 59 9.12 -10.40 22.07
N PHE A 60 8.45 -11.39 21.48
CA PHE A 60 7.01 -11.45 21.36
C PHE A 60 6.39 -12.04 22.62
N THR A 61 5.47 -11.30 23.24
CA THR A 61 4.76 -11.73 24.47
C THR A 61 3.57 -12.65 24.17
N GLN A 62 2.98 -12.52 22.98
CA GLN A 62 1.82 -13.28 22.50
C GLN A 62 2.05 -13.79 21.08
N ASP A 63 1.33 -14.84 20.69
CA ASP A 63 1.33 -15.33 19.31
C ASP A 63 0.80 -14.24 18.37
N VAL A 64 1.39 -14.13 17.18
CA VAL A 64 1.09 -13.08 16.20
C VAL A 64 -0.38 -13.15 15.75
N ASP A 65 -0.96 -14.34 15.70
CA ASP A 65 -2.36 -14.54 15.34
C ASP A 65 -3.36 -14.24 16.46
N LYS A 66 -2.88 -14.02 17.69
CA LYS A 66 -3.68 -13.61 18.85
C LYS A 66 -3.65 -12.11 19.10
N ILE A 67 -2.98 -11.32 18.25
CA ILE A 67 -2.97 -9.86 18.37
C ILE A 67 -4.41 -9.35 18.31
N LYS A 68 -4.79 -8.56 19.32
CA LYS A 68 -6.15 -8.00 19.44
C LYS A 68 -6.46 -7.13 18.22
N PRO A 69 -7.60 -7.33 17.55
CA PRO A 69 -8.01 -6.49 16.42
C PRO A 69 -8.03 -5.00 16.76
N ASP A 70 -8.38 -4.62 17.99
CA ASP A 70 -8.42 -3.22 18.42
C ASP A 70 -7.03 -2.57 18.51
N TYR A 71 -6.00 -3.36 18.84
CA TYR A 71 -4.61 -2.89 18.78
C TYR A 71 -4.22 -2.58 17.34
N ILE A 72 -4.53 -3.48 16.38
CA ILE A 72 -4.30 -3.24 14.95
C ILE A 72 -5.07 -1.99 14.49
N ARG A 73 -6.32 -1.84 14.93
CA ARG A 73 -7.15 -0.67 14.60
C ARG A 73 -6.60 0.63 15.18
N SER A 74 -5.90 0.62 16.32
CA SER A 74 -5.30 1.84 16.87
C SER A 74 -4.20 2.47 15.99
N PHE A 75 -3.58 1.68 15.11
CA PHE A 75 -2.64 2.21 14.10
C PHE A 75 -3.35 2.75 12.87
N LEU A 76 -4.66 2.53 12.72
CA LEU A 76 -5.44 3.11 11.64
C LEU A 76 -5.70 4.58 11.97
N PHE A 77 -4.94 5.46 11.35
CA PHE A 77 -5.21 6.89 11.40
C PHE A 77 -6.54 7.20 10.68
N GLU A 78 -7.58 7.54 11.43
CA GLU A 78 -8.86 7.96 10.88
C GLU A 78 -8.79 9.43 10.43
N ASN A 79 -8.30 9.67 9.20
CA ASN A 79 -8.34 11.00 8.60
C ASN A 79 -9.77 11.33 8.14
N LYS A 80 -10.62 11.76 9.08
CA LYS A 80 -11.99 12.20 8.81
C LYS A 80 -12.01 13.68 8.42
N LEU A 81 -12.66 13.99 7.31
CA LEU A 81 -12.87 15.35 6.85
C LEU A 81 -13.87 16.07 7.76
N MET A 82 -13.66 17.37 7.98
CA MET A 82 -14.51 18.21 8.83
C MET A 82 -16.00 18.08 8.46
N PRO A 83 -16.92 17.98 9.44
CA PRO A 83 -18.36 17.96 9.15
C PRO A 83 -18.85 19.24 8.49
N SER A 84 -19.96 19.16 7.76
CA SER A 84 -20.65 20.32 7.16
C SER A 84 -19.78 21.17 6.21
N THR A 85 -18.73 20.58 5.64
CA THR A 85 -17.91 21.20 4.58
C THR A 85 -18.08 20.48 3.25
N TRP A 86 -18.02 21.26 2.18
CA TRP A 86 -17.89 20.74 0.82
C TRP A 86 -16.60 19.93 0.70
N ILE A 87 -16.69 18.79 0.01
CA ILE A 87 -15.53 17.97 -0.32
C ILE A 87 -15.33 18.11 -1.82
N VAL A 88 -14.10 18.43 -2.22
CA VAL A 88 -13.69 18.45 -3.63
C VAL A 88 -12.65 17.35 -3.80
N ILE A 89 -12.95 16.41 -4.70
CA ILE A 89 -12.02 15.35 -5.10
C ILE A 89 -11.51 15.73 -6.48
N ARG A 90 -10.21 16.03 -6.59
CA ARG A 90 -9.56 16.29 -7.88
C ARG A 90 -8.74 15.08 -8.29
N ILE A 91 -8.97 14.62 -9.51
CA ILE A 91 -8.22 13.56 -10.18
C ILE A 91 -7.45 14.21 -11.32
N ASP A 92 -6.19 13.81 -11.47
CA ASP A 92 -5.21 14.41 -12.37
C ASP A 92 -4.46 13.30 -13.11
N GLY A 93 -4.27 13.47 -14.42
CA GLY A 93 -3.64 12.52 -15.30
C GLY A 93 -2.16 12.31 -14.97
N CYS A 94 -1.82 11.15 -14.40
CA CYS A 94 -0.44 10.83 -14.08
C CYS A 94 0.41 10.69 -15.36
N HIS A 95 1.41 11.57 -15.53
CA HIS A 95 2.29 11.61 -16.72
C HIS A 95 1.53 11.78 -18.05
N PHE A 96 0.43 12.54 -18.04
CA PHE A 96 -0.45 12.68 -19.21
C PHE A 96 0.25 13.24 -20.45
N HIS A 97 1.32 14.04 -20.28
CA HIS A 97 2.11 14.52 -21.40
C HIS A 97 2.64 13.35 -22.26
N ARG A 98 3.35 12.41 -21.63
CA ARG A 98 3.86 11.20 -22.30
C ARG A 98 2.74 10.32 -22.85
N PHE A 99 1.64 10.19 -22.10
CA PHE A 99 0.46 9.44 -22.57
C PHE A 99 -0.08 10.06 -23.87
N SER A 100 -0.24 11.38 -23.91
CA SER A 100 -0.75 12.11 -25.07
C SER A 100 0.17 12.01 -26.29
N GLU A 101 1.48 11.91 -26.10
CA GLU A 101 2.45 11.71 -27.19
C GLU A 101 2.38 10.30 -27.76
N VAL A 102 2.38 9.28 -26.88
CA VAL A 102 2.32 7.87 -27.29
C VAL A 102 1.01 7.54 -28.02
N HIS A 103 -0.09 8.18 -27.62
CA HIS A 103 -1.40 8.02 -28.24
C HIS A 103 -1.70 9.06 -29.32
N GLU A 104 -0.72 9.87 -29.72
CA GLU A 104 -0.81 10.82 -30.84
C GLU A 104 -1.99 11.80 -30.75
N PHE A 105 -2.23 12.34 -29.55
CA PHE A 105 -3.34 13.24 -29.29
C PHE A 105 -3.24 14.51 -30.14
N THR A 106 -4.38 14.92 -30.69
CA THR A 106 -4.52 16.16 -31.45
C THR A 106 -4.24 17.37 -30.54
N LYS A 107 -3.45 18.33 -31.01
CA LYS A 107 -3.12 19.57 -30.27
C LYS A 107 -3.83 20.77 -30.92
N PRO A 108 -4.26 21.79 -30.14
CA PRO A 108 -4.08 21.91 -28.69
C PRO A 108 -5.03 21.02 -27.88
N ASN A 109 -6.14 20.57 -28.46
CA ASN A 109 -7.16 19.76 -27.80
C ASN A 109 -7.51 18.54 -28.62
N ASP A 110 -7.58 17.38 -27.96
CA ASP A 110 -8.06 16.15 -28.55
C ASP A 110 -9.51 15.90 -28.13
N GLU A 111 -10.43 15.96 -29.09
CA GLU A 111 -11.86 15.86 -28.81
C GLU A 111 -12.26 14.46 -28.32
N GLN A 112 -11.58 13.41 -28.79
CA GLN A 112 -11.90 12.03 -28.40
C GLN A 112 -11.47 11.79 -26.95
N ALA A 113 -10.29 12.26 -26.57
CA ALA A 113 -9.81 12.17 -25.20
C ALA A 113 -10.71 12.95 -24.22
N LEU A 114 -11.14 14.16 -24.61
CA LEU A 114 -12.05 14.97 -23.79
C LEU A 114 -13.43 14.30 -23.64
N LYS A 115 -13.97 13.73 -24.73
CA LYS A 115 -15.22 12.96 -24.69
C LYS A 115 -15.10 11.73 -23.79
N LEU A 116 -13.97 11.04 -23.83
CA LEU A 116 -13.69 9.90 -22.97
C LEU A 116 -13.69 10.31 -21.50
N MET A 117 -12.95 11.37 -21.14
CA MET A 117 -12.94 11.88 -19.76
C MET A 117 -14.33 12.31 -19.29
N ASN A 118 -15.10 12.99 -20.15
CA ASN A 118 -16.47 13.37 -19.84
C ASN A 118 -17.37 12.15 -19.63
N SER A 119 -17.20 11.09 -20.43
CA SER A 119 -17.94 9.84 -20.24
C SER A 119 -17.63 9.20 -18.89
N CYS A 120 -16.35 9.15 -18.48
CA CYS A 120 -15.97 8.66 -17.15
C CYS A 120 -16.59 9.50 -16.04
N ALA A 121 -16.57 10.84 -16.18
CA ALA A 121 -17.17 11.73 -15.20
C ALA A 121 -18.69 11.55 -15.08
N VAL A 122 -19.40 11.30 -16.19
CA VAL A 122 -20.83 10.98 -16.17
C VAL A 122 -21.09 9.72 -15.35
N THR A 123 -20.32 8.64 -15.55
CA THR A 123 -20.43 7.41 -14.77
C THR A 123 -20.25 7.67 -13.26
N VAL A 124 -19.27 8.48 -12.88
CA VAL A 124 -19.05 8.87 -11.47
C VAL A 124 -20.24 9.66 -10.92
N LEU A 125 -20.84 10.55 -11.71
CA LEU A 125 -22.02 11.32 -11.29
C LEU A 125 -23.26 10.44 -11.12
N GLU A 126 -23.44 9.43 -11.97
CA GLU A 126 -24.54 8.48 -11.91
C GLU A 126 -24.41 7.52 -10.72
N GLU A 127 -23.20 7.07 -10.41
CA GLU A 127 -22.94 6.17 -9.29
C GLU A 127 -23.02 6.88 -7.93
N PHE A 128 -22.55 8.12 -7.84
CA PHE A 128 -22.44 8.86 -6.57
C PHE A 128 -23.41 10.03 -6.47
N GLU A 129 -24.63 9.79 -5.99
CA GLU A 129 -25.67 10.81 -5.77
C GLU A 129 -25.24 12.00 -4.87
N ASP A 130 -24.22 11.80 -4.06
CA ASP A 130 -23.65 12.82 -3.17
C ASP A 130 -22.83 13.88 -3.92
N VAL A 131 -22.35 13.56 -5.14
CA VAL A 131 -21.69 14.48 -6.05
C VAL A 131 -22.75 15.41 -6.66
N LYS A 132 -22.58 16.72 -6.50
CA LYS A 132 -23.54 17.73 -6.97
C LYS A 132 -23.24 18.24 -8.36
N PHE A 133 -21.96 18.36 -8.67
CA PHE A 133 -21.48 18.69 -9.99
C PHE A 133 -20.02 18.28 -10.09
N SER A 134 -19.54 18.26 -11.32
CA SER A 134 -18.14 18.09 -11.63
C SER A 134 -17.72 19.05 -12.74
N TYR A 135 -16.43 19.30 -12.83
CA TYR A 135 -15.84 20.07 -13.92
C TYR A 135 -14.49 19.48 -14.28
N GLY A 136 -14.18 19.42 -15.56
CA GLY A 136 -12.90 18.92 -16.07
C GLY A 136 -12.21 19.95 -16.95
N VAL A 137 -10.88 19.98 -16.89
CA VAL A 137 -10.02 20.83 -17.72
C VAL A 137 -8.79 20.01 -18.10
N SER A 138 -8.47 19.97 -19.40
CA SER A 138 -7.32 19.23 -19.92
C SER A 138 -7.33 17.76 -19.50
N ASP A 139 -6.46 17.34 -18.59
CA ASP A 139 -6.28 15.98 -18.08
C ASP A 139 -6.72 15.80 -16.61
N GLU A 140 -7.42 16.80 -16.05
CA GLU A 140 -7.97 16.73 -14.69
C GLU A 140 -9.50 16.82 -14.65
N TYR A 141 -10.08 16.23 -13.60
CA TYR A 141 -11.50 16.31 -13.26
C TYR A 141 -11.68 16.55 -11.75
N SER A 142 -12.58 17.46 -11.41
CA SER A 142 -12.96 17.78 -10.02
C SER A 142 -14.41 17.39 -9.77
N PHE A 143 -14.67 16.67 -8.68
CA PHE A 143 -15.99 16.24 -8.24
C PHE A 143 -16.33 16.87 -6.90
N VAL A 144 -17.48 17.54 -6.83
CA VAL A 144 -17.88 18.34 -5.65
C VAL A 144 -19.03 17.67 -4.92
N LEU A 145 -18.77 17.18 -3.70
CA LEU A 145 -19.75 16.50 -2.87
C LEU A 145 -20.45 17.48 -1.93
N LYS A 146 -21.75 17.25 -1.70
CA LYS A 146 -22.56 18.07 -0.78
C LYS A 146 -21.94 18.14 0.62
N LYS A 147 -22.05 19.32 1.25
CA LYS A 147 -21.44 19.58 2.57
C LYS A 147 -21.81 18.61 3.69
N ASN A 148 -22.99 18.01 3.62
CA ASN A 148 -23.51 17.07 4.61
C ASN A 148 -23.29 15.59 4.21
N SER A 149 -22.54 15.33 3.14
CA SER A 149 -22.23 13.97 2.68
C SER A 149 -21.63 13.14 3.81
N GLN A 150 -22.17 11.93 3.98
CA GLN A 150 -21.65 10.91 4.90
C GLN A 150 -20.96 9.76 4.13
N LEU A 151 -20.72 9.94 2.83
CA LEU A 151 -20.04 8.96 2.00
C LEU A 151 -18.72 8.56 2.66
N TYR A 152 -18.50 7.25 2.81
CA TYR A 152 -17.35 6.65 3.49
C TYR A 152 -17.08 7.18 4.91
N GLN A 153 -18.11 7.65 5.63
CA GLN A 153 -17.95 8.32 6.93
C GLN A 153 -16.95 9.48 6.87
N ARG A 154 -16.85 10.14 5.72
CA ARG A 154 -15.92 11.24 5.43
C ARG A 154 -14.45 10.87 5.61
N ARG A 155 -14.08 9.59 5.51
CA ARG A 155 -12.69 9.13 5.59
C ARG A 155 -11.96 9.49 4.29
N ALA A 156 -11.08 10.49 4.35
CA ALA A 156 -10.39 11.08 3.20
C ALA A 156 -9.75 10.05 2.26
N ARG A 157 -9.11 9.01 2.82
CA ARG A 157 -8.41 7.96 2.05
C ARG A 157 -9.30 7.11 1.14
N LEU A 158 -10.60 7.04 1.42
CA LEU A 158 -11.52 6.17 0.67
C LEU A 158 -12.03 6.85 -0.61
N PHE A 159 -12.05 8.18 -0.65
CA PHE A 159 -12.57 8.90 -1.81
C PHE A 159 -11.72 8.71 -3.07
N PRO A 160 -10.40 8.99 -3.10
CA PRO A 160 -9.62 8.84 -4.32
C PRO A 160 -9.55 7.39 -4.79
N MET A 161 -9.41 6.44 -3.85
CA MET A 161 -9.32 5.01 -4.17
C MET A 161 -10.57 4.50 -4.88
N THR A 162 -11.75 4.97 -4.49
CA THR A 162 -12.98 4.52 -5.14
C THR A 162 -13.26 5.29 -6.43
N PHE A 163 -13.02 6.60 -6.47
CA PHE A 163 -13.25 7.38 -7.69
C PHE A 163 -12.28 7.02 -8.82
N LEU A 164 -11.07 6.52 -8.52
CA LEU A 164 -10.13 6.00 -9.52
C LEU A 164 -10.51 4.63 -10.11
N LEU A 165 -11.49 3.93 -9.54
CA LEU A 165 -11.95 2.63 -10.05
C LEU A 165 -13.07 2.74 -11.10
N PHE A 166 -13.66 3.92 -11.25
CA PHE A 166 -14.70 4.23 -12.24
C PHE A 166 -14.10 5.06 -13.38
#